data_AF-A0A3N6A3H0-F1
#
_entry.id   AF-A0A3N6A3H0-F1
#
_cell.length_a   1.000
_cell.length_b   1.000
_cell.length_c   1.000
_cell.angle_alpha   90.00
_cell.angle_beta   90.00
_cell.angle_gamma   90.00
#
_symmetry.space_group_name_H-M   'P 1'
#
loop_
_entity.id
_entity.type
_entity.pdbx_description
1 polymer ?
#
loop_
_entity_poly.entity_id
_entity_poly.type
_entity_poly.pdbx_seq_one_letter_code
_entity_poly.pdbx_strand_id
1 'polypeptide(L)'
;MPLPIPNLDDKTFEQLVEEARALIPRFTKEWTDHNIHDPGITFIELFAWLAEIQNYRLNQVTDKNYQQFFKLIGLSPRPTIPARMDIAFTLEKGDDQGPLIPAGTKIVPAGKEDFVFETSADFFLTKTVLEAVKSYQNGRIVDHTKADKTGNI
;
A
#
# COMPACT_ATOMS: atom_id res chain seq x y z
N MET A 1 -17.63 -16.38 -0.79
CA MET A 1 -18.20 -15.84 0.46
C MET A 1 -17.05 -15.43 1.35
N PRO A 2 -17.00 -14.22 1.91
CA PRO A 2 -15.98 -13.85 2.88
C PRO A 2 -16.13 -14.74 4.12
N LEU A 3 -15.00 -15.12 4.72
CA LEU A 3 -15.01 -15.80 6.02
C LEU A 3 -15.51 -14.81 7.07
N PRO A 4 -16.50 -15.17 7.91
CA PRO A 4 -16.94 -14.29 8.99
C PRO A 4 -15.76 -14.09 9.96
N ILE A 5 -15.50 -12.84 10.34
CA ILE A 5 -14.48 -12.53 11.34
C ILE A 5 -15.06 -12.95 12.70
N PRO A 6 -14.51 -13.98 13.38
CA PRO A 6 -15.05 -14.40 14.65
C PRO A 6 -14.73 -13.36 15.72
N ASN A 7 -15.73 -13.07 16.56
CA ASN A 7 -15.51 -12.39 17.83
C ASN A 7 -15.12 -13.47 18.85
N LEU A 8 -13.87 -13.47 19.30
CA LEU A 8 -13.33 -14.53 20.16
C LEU A 8 -13.77 -14.36 21.62
N ASP A 9 -13.76 -13.11 22.11
CA ASP A 9 -14.25 -12.74 23.44
C ASP A 9 -14.73 -11.28 23.42
N ASP A 10 -15.94 -11.03 23.89
CA ASP A 10 -16.59 -9.71 23.93
C ASP A 10 -16.98 -9.26 25.34
N LYS A 11 -16.45 -9.94 26.36
CA LYS A 11 -16.72 -9.56 27.75
C LYS A 11 -16.28 -8.13 28.04
N THR A 12 -17.20 -7.36 28.59
CA THR A 12 -16.95 -5.99 29.05
C THR A 12 -16.31 -5.97 30.43
N PHE A 13 -15.71 -4.84 30.79
CA PHE A 13 -15.22 -4.58 32.16
C PHE A 13 -16.25 -4.95 33.23
N GLU A 14 -17.50 -4.51 33.06
CA GLU A 14 -18.57 -4.75 34.04
C GLU A 14 -18.84 -6.25 34.20
N GLN A 15 -18.94 -6.98 33.09
CA GLN A 15 -19.16 -8.43 33.10
C GLN A 15 -17.99 -9.17 33.77
N LEU A 16 -16.76 -8.73 33.53
CA LEU A 16 -15.55 -9.30 34.14
C LEU A 16 -15.50 -9.04 35.65
N VAL A 17 -15.87 -7.82 36.10
CA VAL A 17 -15.94 -7.48 37.53
C VAL A 17 -17.04 -8.29 38.22
N GLU A 18 -18.22 -8.41 37.60
CA GLU A 18 -19.33 -9.20 38.16
C GLU A 18 -18.97 -10.68 38.27
N GLU A 19 -18.36 -11.26 37.24
CA GLU A 19 -17.91 -12.65 37.25
C GLU A 19 -16.86 -12.89 38.33
N ALA A 20 -15.87 -12.00 38.45
CA ALA A 20 -14.85 -12.10 39.50
C ALA A 20 -15.47 -11.97 40.91
N ARG A 21 -16.40 -11.04 41.12
CA ARG A 21 -17.12 -10.88 42.40
C ARG A 21 -17.95 -12.12 42.74
N ALA A 22 -18.62 -12.72 41.77
CA ALA A 22 -19.39 -13.95 41.96
C ALA A 22 -18.53 -15.15 42.39
N LEU A 23 -17.23 -15.12 42.10
CA LEU A 23 -16.27 -16.15 42.48
C LEU A 23 -15.68 -15.96 43.90
N ILE A 24 -15.79 -14.77 44.51
CA ILE A 24 -15.23 -14.48 45.84
C ILE A 24 -15.70 -15.48 46.91
N PRO A 25 -17.01 -15.76 47.07
CA PRO A 25 -17.48 -16.68 48.11
C PRO A 25 -16.99 -18.13 47.92
N ARG A 26 -16.58 -18.49 46.70
CA ARG A 26 -16.06 -19.81 46.37
C ARG A 26 -14.60 -19.97 46.78
N PHE A 27 -13.77 -18.94 46.56
CA PHE A 27 -12.32 -19.04 46.73
C PHE A 27 -11.80 -18.44 48.03
N THR A 28 -12.44 -17.40 48.55
CA THR A 28 -11.95 -16.61 49.70
C THR A 28 -13.13 -16.24 50.60
N LYS A 29 -13.55 -17.18 51.43
CA LYS A 29 -14.72 -17.02 52.32
C LYS A 29 -14.46 -16.04 53.46
N GLU A 30 -13.19 -15.87 53.83
CA GLU A 30 -12.68 -14.95 54.84
C GLU A 30 -12.68 -13.50 54.38
N TRP A 31 -12.73 -13.24 53.08
CA TRP A 31 -12.79 -11.90 52.53
C TRP A 31 -14.24 -11.42 52.52
N THR A 32 -14.59 -10.56 53.47
CA THR A 32 -15.98 -10.13 53.72
C THR A 32 -16.29 -8.69 53.31
N ASP A 33 -15.27 -7.85 53.13
CA ASP A 33 -15.44 -6.45 52.71
C ASP A 33 -15.34 -6.35 51.19
N HIS A 34 -16.46 -6.14 50.50
CA HIS A 34 -16.52 -6.03 49.03
C HIS A 34 -16.93 -4.61 48.57
N ASN A 35 -16.68 -3.60 49.41
CA ASN A 35 -16.99 -2.21 49.12
C ASN A 35 -15.93 -1.56 48.21
N ILE A 36 -16.24 -0.38 47.68
CA ILE A 36 -15.35 0.38 46.77
C ILE A 36 -14.00 0.73 47.42
N HIS A 37 -13.96 0.89 48.75
CA HIS A 37 -12.74 1.23 49.48
C HIS A 37 -11.84 0.02 49.73
N ASP A 38 -12.32 -1.20 49.49
CA ASP A 38 -11.51 -2.39 49.69
C ASP A 38 -10.44 -2.50 48.58
N PRO A 39 -9.14 -2.56 48.93
CA PRO A 39 -8.09 -2.73 47.94
C PRO A 39 -8.22 -4.03 47.12
N GLY A 40 -8.84 -5.08 47.68
CA GLY A 40 -9.11 -6.32 46.94
C GLY A 40 -10.04 -6.09 45.75
N ILE A 41 -11.11 -5.32 45.96
CA ILE A 41 -12.01 -4.87 44.89
C ILE A 41 -11.28 -4.00 43.87
N THR A 42 -10.42 -3.08 44.32
CA THR A 42 -9.62 -2.24 43.41
C THR A 42 -8.74 -3.09 42.48
N PHE A 43 -8.16 -4.18 42.99
CA PHE A 43 -7.39 -5.11 42.15
C PHE A 43 -8.27 -5.86 41.15
N ILE A 44 -9.46 -6.31 41.54
CA ILE A 44 -10.41 -6.93 40.60
C ILE A 44 -10.72 -5.98 39.45
N GLU A 45 -11.03 -4.72 39.75
CA GLU A 45 -11.31 -3.70 38.74
C GLU A 45 -10.09 -3.47 37.84
N LEU A 46 -8.89 -3.30 38.39
CA LEU A 46 -7.67 -3.14 37.60
C LEU A 46 -7.44 -4.32 36.65
N PHE A 47 -7.61 -5.56 37.12
CA PHE A 47 -7.42 -6.74 36.28
C PHE A 47 -8.52 -6.91 35.24
N ALA A 48 -9.77 -6.58 35.57
CA ALA A 48 -10.87 -6.55 34.60
C ALA A 48 -10.58 -5.55 33.47
N TRP A 49 -10.06 -4.36 33.80
CA TRP A 49 -9.66 -3.36 32.82
C TRP A 49 -8.53 -3.84 31.91
N LEU A 50 -7.49 -4.47 32.49
CA LEU A 50 -6.38 -5.05 31.71
C LEU A 50 -6.87 -6.18 30.79
N ALA A 51 -7.78 -7.03 31.28
CA ALA A 51 -8.35 -8.13 30.51
C ALA A 51 -9.21 -7.64 29.35
N GLU A 52 -10.06 -6.63 29.56
CA GLU A 52 -10.88 -6.04 28.49
C GLU A 52 -9.99 -5.44 27.37
N ILE A 53 -8.90 -4.75 27.72
CA ILE A 53 -7.92 -4.26 26.74
C ILE A 53 -7.29 -5.42 25.95
N GLN A 54 -6.96 -6.52 26.63
CA GLN A 54 -6.38 -7.68 25.98
C GLN A 54 -7.39 -8.36 25.03
N ASN A 55 -8.65 -8.48 25.43
CA ASN A 55 -9.75 -9.01 24.60
C ASN A 55 -9.95 -8.15 23.34
N TYR A 56 -9.98 -6.83 23.49
CA TYR A 56 -10.06 -5.90 22.36
C TYR A 56 -8.93 -6.12 21.34
N ARG A 57 -7.70 -6.41 21.80
CA ARG A 57 -6.56 -6.68 20.92
C ARG A 57 -6.60 -8.07 20.29
N LEU A 58 -7.14 -9.07 21.00
CA LEU A 58 -7.23 -10.44 20.52
C LEU A 58 -8.17 -10.56 19.31
N ASN A 59 -9.25 -9.77 19.28
CA ASN A 59 -10.19 -9.74 18.17
C ASN A 59 -9.68 -8.99 16.93
N GLN A 60 -8.45 -8.48 16.94
CA GLN A 60 -7.90 -7.72 15.81
C GLN A 60 -6.95 -8.54 14.94
N VAL A 61 -7.17 -8.45 13.63
CA VAL A 61 -6.17 -8.85 12.63
C VAL A 61 -5.31 -7.63 12.30
N THR A 62 -4.09 -7.59 12.85
CA THR A 62 -3.16 -6.48 12.62
C THR A 62 -2.47 -6.57 11.26
N ASP A 63 -1.92 -5.47 10.76
CA ASP A 63 -1.10 -5.45 9.53
C ASP A 63 0.08 -6.43 9.59
N LYS A 64 0.65 -6.64 10.78
CA LYS A 64 1.71 -7.63 11.02
C LYS A 64 1.23 -9.05 10.75
N ASN A 65 -0.02 -9.37 11.11
CA ASN A 65 -0.62 -10.67 10.82
C ASN A 65 -0.73 -10.87 9.30
N TYR A 66 -1.22 -9.85 8.56
CA TYR A 66 -1.28 -9.89 7.10
C TYR A 66 0.09 -10.12 6.46
N GLN A 67 1.12 -9.38 6.88
CA GLN A 67 2.49 -9.57 6.38
C GLN A 67 2.99 -10.99 6.61
N GLN A 68 2.73 -11.57 7.78
CA GLN A 68 3.13 -12.93 8.09
C GLN A 68 2.34 -13.96 7.27
N PHE A 69 1.05 -13.75 7.05
CA PHE A 69 0.23 -14.60 6.18
C PHE A 69 0.73 -14.57 4.73
N PHE A 70 1.03 -13.39 4.19
CA PHE A 70 1.64 -13.26 2.86
C PHE A 70 2.97 -14.02 2.78
N LYS A 71 3.82 -13.88 3.80
CA LYS A 71 5.09 -14.60 3.88
C LYS A 71 4.90 -16.12 3.87
N LEU A 72 3.88 -16.66 4.55
CA LEU A 72 3.59 -18.08 4.59
C LEU A 72 3.19 -18.65 3.22
N ILE A 73 2.52 -17.86 2.38
CA ILE A 73 2.17 -18.26 1.01
C ILE A 73 3.24 -17.89 -0.03
N GLY A 74 4.44 -17.51 0.44
CA GLY A 74 5.57 -17.15 -0.43
C GLY A 74 5.43 -15.81 -1.15
N LEU A 75 4.47 -14.97 -0.74
CA LEU A 75 4.33 -13.63 -1.27
C LEU A 75 5.16 -12.64 -0.46
N SER A 76 5.98 -11.87 -1.16
CA SER A 76 6.69 -10.72 -0.61
C SER A 76 6.11 -9.42 -1.17
N PRO A 77 6.24 -8.29 -0.45
CA PRO A 77 5.97 -6.98 -1.03
C PRO A 77 6.72 -6.83 -2.36
N ARG A 78 6.06 -6.23 -3.36
CA ARG A 78 6.73 -5.91 -4.62
C ARG A 78 7.82 -4.87 -4.33
N PRO A 79 9.03 -5.03 -4.89
CA PRO A 79 10.06 -4.02 -4.74
C PRO A 79 9.59 -2.71 -5.38
N THR A 80 10.19 -1.60 -4.95
CA THR A 80 10.04 -0.33 -5.66
C THR A 80 10.61 -0.48 -7.07
N ILE A 81 9.83 -0.08 -8.07
CA ILE A 81 10.24 -0.11 -9.48
C ILE A 81 10.48 1.34 -9.91
N PRO A 82 11.60 1.65 -10.60
CA PRO A 82 11.84 3.00 -11.11
C PRO A 82 10.72 3.44 -12.04
N ALA A 83 10.30 4.70 -11.93
CA ALA A 83 9.36 5.28 -12.88
C ALA A 83 9.97 5.31 -14.28
N ARG A 84 9.17 5.02 -15.30
CA ARG A 84 9.53 5.14 -16.72
C ARG A 84 8.51 6.02 -17.41
N MET A 85 8.97 6.85 -18.34
CA MET A 85 8.12 7.69 -19.16
C MET A 85 8.77 7.90 -20.52
N ASP A 86 7.95 8.19 -21.51
CA ASP A 86 8.42 8.61 -22.83
C ASP A 86 8.56 10.13 -22.86
N ILE A 87 9.67 10.61 -23.42
CA ILE A 87 9.91 12.03 -23.66
C ILE A 87 10.34 12.22 -25.11
N ALA A 88 9.94 13.35 -25.68
CA ALA A 88 10.35 13.75 -27.02
C ALA A 88 11.46 14.79 -26.92
N PHE A 89 12.54 14.57 -27.67
CA PHE A 89 13.55 15.58 -27.94
C PHE A 89 13.25 16.21 -29.29
N THR A 90 13.34 17.53 -29.37
CA THR A 90 13.19 18.28 -30.62
C THR A 90 14.51 18.92 -30.97
N LEU A 91 15.02 18.64 -32.17
CA LEU A 91 16.25 19.26 -32.66
C LEU A 91 15.93 20.62 -33.31
N GLU A 92 16.28 21.73 -32.66
CA GLU A 92 16.06 23.07 -33.22
C GLU A 92 17.04 23.40 -34.37
N LYS A 93 18.30 23.00 -34.26
CA LYS A 93 19.38 23.26 -35.23
C LYS A 93 20.35 22.09 -35.28
N GLY A 94 20.86 21.75 -36.45
CA GLY A 94 21.78 20.61 -36.65
C GLY A 94 21.70 20.00 -38.06
N ASP A 95 22.47 18.94 -38.30
CA ASP A 95 22.44 18.15 -39.52
C ASP A 95 21.40 17.01 -39.45
N ASP A 96 21.08 16.35 -40.56
CA ASP A 96 19.99 15.37 -40.66
C ASP A 96 20.21 14.10 -39.81
N GLN A 97 21.49 13.74 -39.58
CA GLN A 97 21.85 12.63 -38.68
C GLN A 97 21.78 13.00 -37.19
N GLY A 98 21.83 14.30 -36.89
CA GLY A 98 21.84 14.93 -35.56
C GLY A 98 22.78 14.30 -34.52
N PRO A 99 22.74 14.79 -33.26
CA PRO A 99 23.63 14.32 -32.22
C PRO A 99 23.21 12.96 -31.66
N LEU A 100 24.20 12.16 -31.24
CA LEU A 100 23.99 10.99 -30.39
C LEU A 100 23.60 11.45 -28.98
N ILE A 101 22.48 10.94 -28.47
CA ILE A 101 22.10 11.04 -27.07
C ILE A 101 22.43 9.70 -26.41
N PRO A 102 23.43 9.64 -25.51
CA PRO A 102 23.79 8.40 -24.83
C PRO A 102 22.75 8.02 -23.76
N ALA A 103 22.68 6.74 -23.42
CA ALA A 103 22.04 6.23 -22.23
C ALA A 103 22.63 6.90 -20.97
N GLY A 104 21.82 7.13 -19.95
CA GLY A 104 22.26 7.84 -18.75
C GLY A 104 22.22 9.37 -18.88
N THR A 105 21.74 9.92 -20.01
CA THR A 105 21.56 11.38 -20.17
C THR A 105 20.52 11.86 -19.17
N LYS A 106 20.93 12.76 -18.27
CA LYS A 106 20.09 13.24 -17.17
C LYS A 106 19.04 14.23 -17.66
N ILE A 107 17.78 14.00 -17.27
CA ILE A 107 16.64 14.88 -17.52
C ILE A 107 16.06 15.30 -16.18
N VAL A 108 15.93 16.61 -15.98
CA VAL A 108 15.35 17.20 -14.77
C VAL A 108 14.07 17.92 -15.15
N PRO A 109 12.91 17.55 -14.57
CA PRO A 109 11.66 18.26 -14.81
C PRO A 109 11.73 19.69 -14.26
N ALA A 110 11.23 20.65 -15.03
CA ALA A 110 11.18 22.05 -14.62
C ALA A 110 10.41 22.20 -13.29
N GLY A 111 11.03 22.85 -12.30
CA GLY A 111 10.46 23.05 -10.97
C GLY A 111 10.51 21.83 -10.04
N LYS A 112 11.19 20.73 -10.41
CA LYS A 112 11.41 19.56 -9.56
C LYS A 112 12.86 19.06 -9.63
N GLU A 113 13.74 19.84 -9.04
CA GLU A 113 15.21 19.62 -9.09
C GLU A 113 15.65 18.32 -8.40
N ASP A 114 14.87 17.81 -7.45
CA ASP A 114 15.15 16.55 -6.74
C ASP A 114 14.84 15.29 -7.57
N PHE A 115 14.12 15.42 -8.69
CA PHE A 115 13.74 14.29 -9.54
C PHE A 115 14.62 14.25 -10.78
N VAL A 116 15.56 13.31 -10.80
CA VAL A 116 16.43 13.07 -11.96
C VAL A 116 16.00 11.80 -12.66
N PHE A 117 15.63 11.93 -13.94
CA PHE A 117 15.45 10.82 -14.86
C PHE A 117 16.69 10.65 -15.73
N GLU A 118 16.82 9.48 -16.35
CA GLU A 118 17.87 9.20 -17.31
C GLU A 118 17.32 8.49 -18.54
N THR A 119 17.95 8.72 -19.69
CA THR A 119 17.67 7.96 -20.92
C THR A 119 18.07 6.50 -20.70
N SER A 120 17.20 5.57 -21.13
CA SER A 120 17.41 4.13 -20.93
C SER A 120 18.32 3.50 -21.99
N ALA A 121 18.53 4.17 -23.11
CA ALA A 121 19.31 3.68 -24.24
C ALA A 121 19.94 4.83 -25.04
N ASP A 122 20.96 4.49 -25.81
CA ASP A 122 21.56 5.37 -26.82
C ASP A 122 20.60 5.55 -28.00
N PHE A 123 20.44 6.79 -28.48
CA PHE A 123 19.71 7.07 -29.72
C PHE A 123 20.24 8.31 -30.43
N PHE A 124 20.14 8.31 -31.76
CA PHE A 124 20.44 9.50 -32.57
C PHE A 124 19.19 10.37 -32.68
N LEU A 125 19.36 11.67 -32.44
CA LEU A 125 18.28 12.63 -32.65
C LEU A 125 18.26 13.03 -34.12
N THR A 126 17.11 12.96 -34.79
CA THR A 126 16.94 13.37 -36.18
C THR A 126 15.92 14.50 -36.30
N LYS A 127 15.99 15.28 -37.38
CA LYS A 127 14.95 16.26 -37.76
C LYS A 127 13.72 15.62 -38.40
N THR A 128 13.73 14.31 -38.61
CA THR A 128 12.62 13.60 -39.25
C THR A 128 11.36 13.73 -38.42
N VAL A 129 10.29 14.20 -39.05
CA VAL A 129 8.95 14.29 -38.45
C VAL A 129 8.08 13.21 -39.07
N LEU A 130 7.29 12.53 -38.24
CA LEU A 130 6.29 11.58 -38.70
C LEU A 130 5.24 12.30 -39.56
N GLU A 131 5.25 12.06 -40.86
CA GLU A 131 4.34 12.73 -41.80
C GLU A 131 2.98 12.02 -41.90
N ALA A 132 3.00 10.68 -42.01
CA ALA A 132 1.79 9.89 -42.15
C ALA A 132 1.93 8.48 -41.56
N VAL A 133 0.86 7.99 -40.94
CA VAL A 133 0.74 6.59 -40.47
C VAL A 133 -0.33 5.91 -41.31
N LYS A 134 0.03 4.89 -42.08
CA LYS A 134 -0.90 4.16 -42.97
C LYS A 134 -0.77 2.66 -42.74
N SER A 135 -1.90 1.96 -42.59
CA SER A 135 -1.91 0.50 -42.59
C SER A 135 -2.42 -0.04 -43.92
N TYR A 136 -1.91 -1.20 -44.33
CA TYR A 136 -2.36 -1.91 -45.53
C TYR A 136 -2.91 -3.29 -45.13
N GLN A 137 -4.18 -3.53 -45.43
CA GLN A 137 -4.83 -4.83 -45.26
C GLN A 137 -5.77 -5.10 -46.43
N ASN A 138 -5.71 -6.32 -47.00
CA ASN A 138 -6.61 -6.80 -48.06
C ASN A 138 -6.77 -5.83 -49.26
N GLY A 139 -5.67 -5.29 -49.79
CA GLY A 139 -5.75 -4.37 -50.93
C GLY A 139 -6.14 -2.93 -50.58
N ARG A 140 -6.45 -2.64 -49.31
CA ARG A 140 -6.90 -1.33 -48.87
C ARG A 140 -5.85 -0.65 -48.00
N ILE A 141 -5.62 0.63 -48.27
CA ILE A 141 -4.83 1.53 -47.42
C ILE A 141 -5.80 2.27 -46.49
N VAL A 142 -5.53 2.26 -45.19
CA VAL A 142 -6.23 3.06 -44.18
C VAL A 142 -5.24 4.06 -43.59
N ASP A 143 -5.62 5.34 -43.59
CA ASP A 143 -4.79 6.43 -43.05
C ASP A 143 -5.17 6.71 -41.59
N HIS A 144 -4.20 6.54 -40.69
CA HIS A 144 -4.30 6.73 -39.24
C HIS A 144 -3.61 8.00 -38.75
N THR A 145 -3.09 8.84 -39.64
CA THR A 145 -2.31 10.03 -39.29
C THR A 145 -3.06 10.98 -38.35
N LYS A 146 -4.40 11.01 -38.43
CA LYS A 146 -5.23 11.81 -37.51
C LYS A 146 -5.34 11.21 -36.11
N ALA A 147 -5.37 9.88 -35.99
CA ALA A 147 -5.48 9.19 -34.70
C ALA A 147 -4.17 9.31 -33.89
N ASP A 148 -3.04 9.22 -34.59
CA ASP A 148 -1.70 9.40 -34.03
C ASP A 148 -1.50 10.76 -33.33
N LYS A 149 -1.97 11.86 -33.95
CA LYS A 149 -1.88 13.21 -33.37
C LYS A 149 -2.64 13.40 -32.06
N THR A 150 -3.60 12.52 -31.74
CA THR A 150 -4.39 12.59 -30.51
C THR A 150 -3.83 11.73 -29.37
N GLY A 151 -2.73 11.00 -29.58
CA GLY A 151 -2.15 10.10 -28.56
C GLY A 151 -3.05 8.91 -28.22
N ASN A 152 -4.08 8.66 -29.02
CA ASN A 152 -4.99 7.52 -28.91
C ASN A 152 -4.64 6.53 -30.04
N ILE A 153 -3.67 5.66 -29.78
CA ILE A 153 -3.47 4.41 -30.52
C ILE A 153 -3.51 3.27 -29.50
#